data_AF-A0A4V6A6H5-F1
#
_entry.id   AF-A0A4V6A6H5-F1
#
_cell.length_a   1.000
_cell.length_b   1.000
_cell.length_c   1.000
_cell.angle_alpha   90.00
_cell.angle_beta   90.00
_cell.angle_gamma   90.00
#
_symmetry.space_group_name_H-M   'P 1'
#
loop_
_entity.id
_entity.type
_entity.pdbx_description
1 polymer ?
#
loop_
_entity_poly.entity_id
_entity_poly.type
_entity_poly.pdbx_seq_one_letter_code
_entity_poly.pdbx_strand_id
1 'polypeptide(L)'
;MATSWKESAQSCFAVLDYAHNIEPHNTREMISLNEAKRVILQLIPISGVITQNIQVHHNTIEGKKKELQQLEQQTIFLKSRLNDLRVSLETIPLKHPRTVCTSQKCAGQMQIPGTEHTQTTFRVCHDPCKLKNVDESRFPNPSLRKCNMMSKDGCAVCGCSWEKHRYVRFLQRQVVEEVENDEIKRLIESTNDEQVATRAIIKSYEQHLSDWKEIENRIMVICAKFVVFFRSNAIAAVNDAYEEYLKDAIKIETERSDPADPASAAKVDQLEKYLEDYKREVETQTMNVSSGYKTTADDIDDMKRELMEMKFVGSQLKRFVEVMDKSERTNERPGEQHFPSPEEEAQSKKTTKAGGSGLYKILRFFR
;
A
#
# COMPACT_ATOMS: atom_id res chain seq x y z
N MET A 1 -25.69 -53.51 4.13
CA MET A 1 -26.26 -52.15 4.16
C MET A 1 -26.42 -51.60 5.58
N ALA A 2 -26.92 -52.37 6.54
CA ALA A 2 -27.12 -51.89 7.94
C ALA A 2 -25.82 -51.46 8.67
N THR A 3 -24.68 -52.09 8.37
CA THR A 3 -23.39 -51.78 9.01
C THR A 3 -22.84 -50.43 8.58
N SER A 4 -22.91 -50.11 7.29
CA SER A 4 -22.45 -48.82 6.73
C SER A 4 -23.29 -47.64 7.23
N TRP A 5 -24.60 -47.84 7.45
CA TRP A 5 -25.45 -46.83 8.06
C TRP A 5 -25.06 -46.55 9.52
N LYS A 6 -24.76 -47.61 10.28
CA LYS A 6 -24.34 -47.48 11.68
C LYS A 6 -23.00 -46.77 11.81
N GLU A 7 -22.04 -47.09 10.95
CA GLU A 7 -20.74 -46.42 10.90
C GLU A 7 -20.89 -44.93 10.53
N SER A 8 -21.69 -44.62 9.49
CA SER A 8 -21.95 -43.23 9.10
C SER A 8 -22.63 -42.43 10.21
N ALA A 9 -23.61 -43.01 10.89
CA ALA A 9 -24.29 -42.38 12.02
C ALA A 9 -23.31 -42.13 13.18
N GLN A 10 -22.49 -43.11 13.54
CA GLN A 10 -21.48 -42.97 14.60
C GLN A 10 -20.44 -41.90 14.27
N SER A 11 -19.94 -41.86 13.03
CA SER A 11 -19.02 -40.78 12.60
C SER A 11 -19.68 -39.41 12.65
N CYS A 12 -20.96 -39.31 12.28
CA CYS A 12 -21.71 -38.04 12.37
C CYS A 12 -21.84 -37.56 13.83
N PHE A 13 -22.23 -38.45 14.75
CA PHE A 13 -22.29 -38.12 16.18
C PHE A 13 -20.92 -37.74 16.75
N ALA A 14 -19.86 -38.45 16.37
CA ALA A 14 -18.50 -38.10 16.79
C ALA A 14 -18.07 -36.70 16.32
N VAL A 15 -18.44 -36.30 15.10
CA VAL A 15 -18.18 -34.94 14.59
C VAL A 15 -19.00 -33.90 15.33
N LEU A 16 -20.28 -34.19 15.62
CA LEU A 16 -21.15 -33.27 16.36
C LEU A 16 -20.71 -33.11 17.82
N ASP A 17 -20.33 -34.19 18.49
CA ASP A 17 -19.78 -34.16 19.85
C ASP A 17 -18.44 -33.41 19.88
N TYR A 18 -17.59 -33.62 18.88
CA TYR A 18 -16.36 -32.84 18.74
C TYR A 18 -16.66 -31.34 18.57
N ALA A 19 -17.57 -30.98 17.66
CA ALA A 19 -17.97 -29.60 17.43
C ALA A 19 -18.62 -28.95 18.67
N HIS A 20 -19.39 -29.71 19.46
CA HIS A 20 -20.00 -29.24 20.70
C HIS A 20 -18.98 -28.94 21.79
N ASN A 21 -17.88 -29.71 21.84
CA ASN A 21 -16.82 -29.57 22.83
C ASN A 21 -15.71 -28.61 22.40
N ILE A 22 -15.73 -28.12 21.16
CA ILE A 22 -14.86 -27.01 20.74
C ILE A 22 -15.40 -25.74 21.37
N GLU A 23 -14.55 -25.06 22.14
CA GLU A 23 -14.85 -23.72 22.63
C GLU A 23 -15.18 -22.82 21.43
N PRO A 24 -16.36 -22.18 21.39
CA PRO A 24 -16.73 -21.32 20.27
C PRO A 24 -15.65 -20.27 20.07
N HIS A 25 -15.02 -20.28 18.89
CA HIS A 25 -14.05 -19.25 18.55
C HIS A 25 -14.71 -17.88 18.69
N ASN A 26 -13.97 -16.89 19.19
CA ASN A 26 -14.47 -15.54 19.31
C ASN A 26 -14.75 -14.99 17.90
N THR A 27 -16.02 -14.91 17.52
CA THR A 27 -16.45 -14.44 16.19
C THR A 27 -16.00 -13.01 15.92
N ARG A 28 -15.86 -12.19 16.96
CA ARG A 28 -15.27 -10.84 16.85
C ARG A 28 -13.81 -10.91 16.45
N GLU A 29 -13.03 -11.80 17.05
CA GLU A 29 -11.61 -12.00 16.67
C GLU A 29 -11.49 -12.53 15.24
N MET A 30 -12.39 -13.41 14.80
CA MET A 30 -12.39 -13.92 13.42
C MET A 30 -12.76 -12.83 12.39
N ILE A 31 -13.77 -12.00 12.70
CA ILE A 31 -14.17 -10.87 11.85
C ILE A 31 -13.05 -9.83 11.82
N SER A 32 -12.51 -9.44 12.99
CA SER A 32 -11.36 -8.54 13.09
C SER A 32 -10.14 -9.09 12.38
N LEU A 33 -9.88 -10.40 12.43
CA LEU A 33 -8.79 -11.03 11.72
C LEU A 33 -8.98 -10.98 10.20
N ASN A 34 -10.20 -11.20 9.70
CA ASN A 34 -10.49 -11.11 8.27
C ASN A 34 -10.48 -9.66 7.76
N GLU A 35 -11.00 -8.70 8.53
CA GLU A 35 -10.92 -7.27 8.19
C GLU A 35 -9.48 -6.75 8.27
N ALA A 36 -8.73 -7.13 9.31
CA ALA A 36 -7.30 -6.88 9.41
C ALA A 36 -6.57 -7.48 8.19
N LYS A 37 -6.91 -8.71 7.80
CA LYS A 37 -6.37 -9.36 6.59
C LYS A 37 -6.63 -8.55 5.33
N ARG A 38 -7.86 -8.11 5.14
CA ARG A 38 -8.26 -7.32 3.97
C ARG A 38 -7.49 -6.01 3.91
N VAL A 39 -7.54 -5.23 4.99
CA VAL A 39 -6.89 -3.92 5.08
C VAL A 39 -5.38 -4.05 4.95
N ILE A 40 -4.76 -5.04 5.59
CA ILE A 40 -3.31 -5.19 5.54
C ILE A 40 -2.83 -5.63 4.15
N LEU A 41 -3.52 -6.59 3.51
CA LEU A 41 -3.19 -6.99 2.14
C LEU A 41 -3.33 -5.82 1.15
N GLN A 42 -4.20 -4.85 1.43
CA GLN A 42 -4.32 -3.62 0.66
C GLN A 42 -3.24 -2.59 1.02
N LEU A 43 -2.84 -2.48 2.29
CA LEU A 43 -1.85 -1.51 2.76
C LEU A 43 -0.41 -1.86 2.35
N ILE A 44 -0.10 -3.15 2.26
CA ILE A 44 1.24 -3.64 1.92
C ILE A 44 1.72 -3.17 0.53
N PRO A 45 0.92 -3.24 -0.55
CA PRO A 45 1.33 -2.69 -1.85
C PRO A 45 1.54 -1.18 -1.84
N ILE A 46 0.71 -0.40 -1.14
CA ILE A 46 0.89 1.06 -1.09
C ILE A 46 2.05 1.47 -0.20
N SER A 47 2.32 0.77 0.92
CA SER A 47 3.47 1.08 1.76
C SER A 47 4.77 1.00 0.96
N GLY A 48 4.90 0.01 0.07
CA GLY A 48 6.08 -0.12 -0.80
C GLY A 48 6.21 1.04 -1.81
N VAL A 49 5.10 1.53 -2.35
CA VAL A 49 5.09 2.69 -3.27
C VAL A 49 5.40 3.98 -2.50
N ILE A 50 4.87 4.12 -1.29
CA ILE A 50 5.15 5.26 -0.40
C ILE A 50 6.63 5.27 -0.03
N THR A 51 7.23 4.13 0.33
CA THR A 51 8.67 4.02 0.59
C THR A 51 9.49 4.53 -0.60
N GLN A 52 9.14 4.14 -1.83
CA GLN A 52 9.80 4.68 -3.03
C GLN A 52 9.61 6.20 -3.20
N ASN A 53 8.42 6.73 -2.89
CA ASN A 53 8.18 8.18 -2.93
C ASN A 53 8.98 8.92 -1.85
N ILE A 54 9.13 8.34 -0.66
CA ILE A 54 9.96 8.88 0.42
C ILE A 54 11.39 9.02 -0.08
N GLN A 55 11.92 8.02 -0.79
CA GLN A 55 13.28 8.07 -1.33
C GLN A 55 13.46 9.15 -2.41
N VAL A 56 12.50 9.28 -3.33
CA VAL A 56 12.51 10.37 -4.32
C VAL A 56 12.50 11.74 -3.63
N HIS A 57 11.67 11.88 -2.60
CA HIS A 57 11.56 13.12 -1.85
C HIS A 57 12.82 13.42 -1.04
N HIS A 58 13.43 12.41 -0.42
CA HIS A 58 14.72 12.51 0.26
C HIS A 58 15.81 13.04 -0.69
N ASN A 59 15.90 12.46 -1.90
CA ASN A 59 16.86 12.91 -2.91
C ASN A 59 16.59 14.35 -3.37
N THR A 60 15.32 14.74 -3.48
CA THR A 60 14.93 16.13 -3.81
C THR A 60 15.38 17.12 -2.73
N ILE A 61 15.13 16.81 -1.45
CA ILE A 61 15.54 17.66 -0.32
C ILE A 61 17.07 17.73 -0.23
N GLU A 62 17.77 16.60 -0.35
CA GLU A 62 19.23 16.56 -0.30
C GLU A 62 19.87 17.35 -1.44
N GLY A 63 19.28 17.32 -2.64
CA GLY A 63 19.68 18.16 -3.77
C GLY A 63 19.54 19.65 -3.46
N LYS A 64 18.37 20.08 -2.95
CA LYS A 64 18.12 21.47 -2.53
C LYS A 64 19.06 21.92 -1.41
N LYS A 65 19.34 21.04 -0.45
CA LYS A 65 20.29 21.30 0.64
C LYS A 65 21.70 21.57 0.09
N LYS A 66 22.18 20.73 -0.82
CA LYS A 66 23.51 20.92 -1.46
C LYS A 66 23.57 22.22 -2.26
N GLU A 67 22.51 22.54 -3.00
CA GLU A 67 22.40 23.82 -3.72
C GLU A 67 22.49 25.01 -2.75
N LEU A 68 21.74 24.98 -1.64
CA LEU A 68 21.79 26.02 -0.61
C LEU A 68 23.16 26.14 0.06
N GLN A 69 23.83 25.02 0.34
CA GLN A 69 25.19 25.02 0.91
C GLN A 69 26.22 25.63 -0.04
N GLN A 70 26.08 25.43 -1.35
CA GLN A 70 26.94 26.07 -2.35
C GLN A 70 26.65 27.57 -2.48
N LEU A 71 25.38 27.96 -2.32
CA LEU A 71 24.91 29.33 -2.43
C LEU A 71 25.03 30.15 -1.14
N GLU A 72 25.33 29.55 0.01
CA GLU A 72 25.61 30.26 1.28
C GLU A 72 26.74 31.30 1.13
N GLN A 73 27.54 31.19 0.06
CA GLN A 73 28.59 32.14 -0.32
C GLN A 73 28.09 33.35 -1.15
N GLN A 74 26.81 33.40 -1.53
CA GLN A 74 26.18 34.44 -2.36
C GLN A 74 24.91 34.98 -1.65
N THR A 75 24.59 36.27 -1.78
CA THR A 75 23.40 36.91 -1.16
C THR A 75 22.11 36.28 -1.72
N ILE A 76 21.25 35.69 -0.87
CA ILE A 76 20.13 34.82 -1.29
C ILE A 76 18.78 35.52 -1.09
N PHE A 77 17.94 35.56 -2.13
CA PHE A 77 16.51 35.90 -2.00
C PHE A 77 15.71 34.73 -1.40
N LEU A 78 15.75 34.61 -0.07
CA LEU A 78 15.10 33.54 0.72
C LEU A 78 13.60 33.42 0.50
N LYS A 79 12.91 34.53 0.17
CA LYS A 79 11.46 34.54 -0.12
C LYS A 79 11.06 33.68 -1.32
N SER A 80 11.97 33.48 -2.28
CA SER A 80 11.72 32.59 -3.44
C SER A 80 11.79 31.10 -3.10
N ARG A 81 12.24 30.76 -1.88
CA ARG A 81 12.52 29.39 -1.42
C ARG A 81 11.65 28.96 -0.23
N LEU A 82 10.56 29.70 0.02
CA LEU A 82 9.61 29.45 1.11
C LEU A 82 8.80 28.15 0.94
N ASN A 83 8.62 27.75 -0.31
CA ASN A 83 7.80 26.59 -0.68
C ASN A 83 8.69 25.35 -0.80
N ASP A 84 8.40 24.37 0.05
CA ASP A 84 8.95 23.03 -0.10
C ASP A 84 8.17 22.27 -1.15
N LEU A 85 8.90 21.64 -2.07
CA LEU A 85 8.33 20.78 -3.08
C LEU A 85 8.21 19.40 -2.47
N ARG A 86 6.98 19.03 -2.11
CA ARG A 86 6.66 17.68 -1.65
C ARG A 86 6.23 16.85 -2.85
N VAL A 87 6.89 15.71 -3.05
CA VAL A 87 6.38 14.68 -3.95
C VAL A 87 5.38 13.83 -3.18
N SER A 88 4.14 13.84 -3.62
CA SER A 88 2.99 13.13 -3.05
C SER A 88 2.45 12.11 -4.05
N LEU A 89 1.73 11.11 -3.57
CA LEU A 89 1.13 10.05 -4.38
C LEU A 89 -0.38 10.25 -4.50
N GLU A 90 -0.84 10.52 -5.71
CA GLU A 90 -2.26 10.51 -6.02
C GLU A 90 -2.69 9.12 -6.49
N THR A 91 -3.72 8.57 -5.85
CA THR A 91 -4.41 7.35 -6.31
C THR A 91 -5.66 7.74 -7.09
N ILE A 92 -5.70 7.33 -8.36
CA ILE A 92 -6.77 7.60 -9.31
C ILE A 92 -7.51 6.29 -9.61
N PRO A 93 -8.79 6.13 -9.21
CA PRO A 93 -9.56 4.94 -9.53
C PRO A 93 -9.79 4.81 -11.04
N LEU A 94 -9.68 3.59 -11.57
CA LEU A 94 -10.05 3.29 -12.95
C LEU A 94 -11.53 2.90 -13.03
N LYS A 95 -12.20 3.28 -14.14
CA LYS A 95 -13.59 2.85 -14.40
C LYS A 95 -13.69 1.34 -14.55
N HIS A 96 -12.68 0.73 -15.17
CA HIS A 96 -12.58 -0.71 -15.36
C HIS A 96 -11.13 -1.15 -15.13
N PRO A 97 -10.91 -2.39 -14.67
CA PRO A 97 -9.57 -2.92 -14.49
C PRO A 97 -8.81 -3.00 -15.81
N ARG A 98 -7.49 -2.88 -15.76
CA ARG A 98 -6.60 -2.96 -16.93
C ARG A 98 -5.50 -3.99 -16.72
N THR A 99 -4.94 -4.48 -17.82
CA THR A 99 -3.65 -5.19 -17.79
C THR A 99 -2.58 -4.28 -18.36
N VAL A 100 -1.54 -4.02 -17.58
CA VAL A 100 -0.39 -3.20 -17.97
C VAL A 100 0.88 -4.05 -18.04
N CYS A 101 1.86 -3.64 -18.84
CA CYS A 101 3.15 -4.30 -18.93
C CYS A 101 4.22 -3.51 -18.16
N THR A 102 4.96 -4.22 -17.29
CA THR A 102 6.04 -3.66 -16.46
C THR A 102 7.43 -3.92 -17.03
N SER A 103 7.55 -4.67 -18.13
CA SER A 103 8.83 -4.90 -18.79
C SER A 103 9.49 -3.59 -19.22
N GLN A 104 10.81 -3.51 -19.07
CA GLN A 104 11.62 -2.37 -19.52
C GLN A 104 11.32 -1.94 -20.95
N LYS A 105 11.17 -2.88 -21.91
CA LYS A 105 10.86 -2.55 -23.32
C LYS A 105 9.49 -1.89 -23.54
N CYS A 106 8.61 -1.94 -22.54
CA CYS A 106 7.25 -1.40 -22.61
C CYS A 106 7.00 -0.25 -21.64
N ALA A 107 7.84 -0.13 -20.62
CA ALA A 107 7.73 0.95 -19.66
C ALA A 107 8.25 2.24 -20.25
N GLY A 108 7.53 3.33 -20.02
CA GLY A 108 7.98 4.68 -20.31
C GLY A 108 8.43 5.40 -19.05
N GLN A 109 9.00 6.58 -19.25
CA GLN A 109 9.26 7.54 -18.18
C GLN A 109 8.44 8.79 -18.44
N MET A 110 7.87 9.35 -17.39
CA MET A 110 7.20 10.65 -17.41
C MET A 110 7.88 11.53 -16.38
N GLN A 111 8.31 12.73 -16.76
CA GLN A 111 8.87 13.68 -15.80
C GLN A 111 7.82 13.99 -14.73
N ILE A 112 8.23 13.94 -13.48
CA ILE A 112 7.40 14.39 -12.37
C ILE A 112 7.37 15.93 -12.46
N PRO A 113 6.18 16.56 -12.59
CA PRO A 113 6.08 18.00 -12.76
C PRO A 113 6.86 18.77 -11.70
N GLY A 114 7.76 19.67 -12.09
CA GLY A 114 8.53 20.49 -11.16
C GLY A 114 9.76 19.81 -10.54
N THR A 115 10.19 18.65 -11.03
CA THR A 115 11.44 17.99 -10.58
C THR A 115 12.25 17.44 -11.78
N GLU A 116 13.51 17.10 -11.54
CA GLU A 116 14.36 16.37 -12.50
C GLU A 116 14.10 14.86 -12.48
N HIS A 117 13.27 14.38 -11.55
CA HIS A 117 12.95 12.96 -11.41
C HIS A 117 11.86 12.53 -12.39
N THR A 118 11.89 11.27 -12.77
CA THR A 118 10.88 10.65 -13.64
C THR A 118 10.09 9.59 -12.89
N GLN A 119 8.79 9.56 -13.12
CA GLN A 119 7.92 8.47 -12.73
C GLN A 119 7.89 7.42 -13.84
N THR A 120 7.91 6.16 -13.43
CA THR A 120 7.64 5.04 -14.33
C THR A 120 6.20 5.03 -14.79
N THR A 121 5.99 4.92 -16.11
CA THR A 121 4.67 4.67 -16.69
C THR A 121 4.63 3.29 -17.32
N PHE A 122 3.53 2.56 -17.12
CA PHE A 122 3.36 1.23 -17.67
C PHE A 122 2.45 1.26 -18.90
N ARG A 123 2.88 0.61 -19.98
CA ARG A 123 2.05 0.50 -21.19
C ARG A 123 0.81 -0.33 -20.89
N VAL A 124 -0.35 0.20 -21.26
CA VAL A 124 -1.62 -0.52 -21.21
C VAL A 124 -1.65 -1.55 -22.34
N CYS A 125 -1.86 -2.81 -21.98
CA CYS A 125 -1.98 -3.93 -22.92
C CYS A 125 -3.42 -4.41 -23.08
N HIS A 126 -4.29 -4.21 -22.09
CA HIS A 126 -5.70 -4.57 -22.18
C HIS A 126 -6.56 -3.61 -21.35
N ASP A 127 -7.54 -2.97 -21.99
CA ASP A 127 -8.53 -2.10 -21.36
C ASP A 127 -9.89 -2.22 -22.10
N PRO A 128 -10.98 -2.65 -21.45
CA PRO A 128 -11.06 -3.18 -20.09
C PRO A 128 -10.63 -4.64 -19.99
N CYS A 129 -9.90 -5.00 -18.92
CA CYS A 129 -9.58 -6.39 -18.60
C CYS A 129 -10.71 -7.07 -17.84
N LYS A 130 -11.30 -8.12 -18.44
CA LYS A 130 -12.46 -8.85 -17.90
C LYS A 130 -12.10 -10.00 -16.95
N LEU A 131 -10.84 -10.10 -16.53
CA LEU A 131 -10.44 -11.10 -15.54
C LEU A 131 -11.17 -10.86 -14.21
N LYS A 132 -11.61 -11.95 -13.59
CA LYS A 132 -12.30 -11.97 -12.30
C LYS A 132 -11.43 -12.68 -11.27
N ASN A 133 -11.60 -12.32 -9.99
CA ASN A 133 -10.92 -12.93 -8.85
C ASN A 133 -9.39 -12.94 -9.00
N VAL A 134 -8.82 -11.83 -9.47
CA VAL A 134 -7.37 -11.68 -9.56
C VAL A 134 -6.84 -11.28 -8.19
N ASP A 135 -6.00 -12.13 -7.62
CA ASP A 135 -5.29 -11.84 -6.37
C ASP A 135 -4.24 -10.73 -6.57
N GLU A 136 -4.55 -9.51 -6.17
CA GLU A 136 -3.68 -8.35 -6.36
C GLU A 136 -2.45 -8.35 -5.44
N SER A 137 -2.38 -9.25 -4.46
CA SER A 137 -1.26 -9.38 -3.53
C SER A 137 -0.09 -10.21 -4.06
N ARG A 138 -0.26 -10.87 -5.23
CA ARG A 138 0.72 -11.83 -5.77
C ARG A 138 1.41 -11.31 -7.04
N PHE A 139 2.74 -11.35 -7.04
CA PHE A 139 3.54 -10.90 -8.18
C PHE A 139 4.64 -11.91 -8.58
N PRO A 140 4.66 -12.41 -9.83
CA PRO A 140 3.66 -12.27 -10.89
C PRO A 140 2.39 -13.08 -10.62
N ASN A 141 1.22 -12.60 -11.08
CA ASN A 141 -0.05 -13.29 -10.88
C ASN A 141 -0.37 -14.30 -12.02
N PRO A 142 -0.42 -15.63 -11.75
CA PRO A 142 -0.68 -16.63 -12.79
C PRO A 142 -2.03 -16.50 -13.50
N SER A 143 -3.01 -15.85 -12.87
CA SER A 143 -4.33 -15.58 -13.47
C SER A 143 -4.23 -14.73 -14.73
N LEU A 144 -3.17 -13.95 -14.89
CA LEU A 144 -2.92 -13.17 -16.09
C LEU A 144 -2.74 -14.04 -17.34
N ARG A 145 -2.35 -15.32 -17.20
CA ARG A 145 -2.34 -16.28 -18.32
C ARG A 145 -3.71 -16.44 -18.98
N LYS A 146 -4.79 -16.12 -18.26
CA LYS A 146 -6.18 -16.18 -18.74
C LYS A 146 -6.66 -14.85 -19.34
N CYS A 147 -5.83 -13.80 -19.34
CA CYS A 147 -6.18 -12.53 -19.98
C CYS A 147 -6.30 -12.74 -21.49
N ASN A 148 -7.32 -12.15 -22.13
CA ASN A 148 -7.56 -12.30 -23.56
C ASN A 148 -6.39 -11.84 -24.45
N MET A 149 -5.53 -10.97 -23.91
CA MET A 149 -4.34 -10.51 -24.63
C MET A 149 -3.13 -11.41 -24.43
N MET A 150 -3.20 -12.44 -23.58
CA MET A 150 -2.10 -13.40 -23.37
C MET A 150 -2.29 -14.64 -24.24
N SER A 151 -1.23 -15.00 -24.95
CA SER A 151 -1.11 -16.24 -25.71
C SER A 151 0.09 -17.06 -25.22
N LYS A 152 0.31 -18.23 -25.84
CA LYS A 152 1.52 -19.03 -25.57
C LYS A 152 2.80 -18.30 -25.98
N ASP A 153 2.74 -17.47 -27.02
CA ASP A 153 3.87 -16.71 -27.57
C ASP A 153 4.05 -15.35 -26.87
N GLY A 154 3.27 -15.09 -25.81
CA GLY A 154 3.27 -13.84 -25.05
C GLY A 154 2.07 -12.94 -25.33
N CYS A 155 2.16 -11.69 -24.88
CA CYS A 155 1.12 -10.70 -25.01
C CYS A 155 0.94 -10.24 -26.46
N ALA A 156 -0.28 -10.26 -26.99
CA ALA A 156 -0.60 -9.85 -28.35
C ALA A 156 -0.29 -8.36 -28.65
N VAL A 157 -0.18 -7.51 -27.62
CA VAL A 157 0.09 -6.07 -27.78
C VAL A 157 1.58 -5.73 -27.73
N CYS A 158 2.37 -6.46 -26.94
CA CYS A 158 3.78 -6.10 -26.70
C CYS A 158 4.78 -7.26 -26.79
N GLY A 159 4.30 -8.50 -26.98
CA GLY A 159 5.11 -9.71 -27.04
C GLY A 159 5.83 -10.05 -25.73
N CYS A 160 5.45 -9.47 -24.59
CA CYS A 160 6.03 -9.84 -23.29
C CYS A 160 5.35 -11.09 -22.71
N SER A 161 6.08 -11.85 -21.89
CA SER A 161 5.51 -12.90 -21.03
C SER A 161 4.43 -12.34 -20.10
N TRP A 162 3.44 -13.15 -19.74
CA TRP A 162 2.42 -12.80 -18.74
C TRP A 162 3.04 -12.42 -17.38
N GLU A 163 4.24 -12.91 -17.07
CA GLU A 163 4.99 -12.58 -15.84
C GLU A 163 5.43 -11.11 -15.78
N LYS A 164 5.47 -10.44 -16.93
CA LYS A 164 5.81 -9.02 -17.07
C LYS A 164 4.59 -8.12 -17.09
N HIS A 165 3.43 -8.63 -16.67
CA HIS A 165 2.19 -7.88 -16.67
C HIS A 165 1.60 -7.80 -15.28
N ARG A 166 0.81 -6.74 -15.05
CA ARG A 166 0.08 -6.51 -13.81
C ARG A 166 -1.39 -6.22 -14.13
N TYR A 167 -2.28 -6.72 -13.29
CA TYR A 167 -3.69 -6.33 -13.27
C TYR A 167 -3.83 -5.12 -12.35
N VAL A 168 -4.44 -4.04 -12.82
CA VAL A 168 -4.55 -2.78 -12.07
C VAL A 168 -5.97 -2.25 -12.09
N ARG A 169 -6.46 -1.78 -10.94
CA ARG A 169 -7.77 -1.11 -10.77
C ARG A 169 -7.68 0.38 -10.50
N PHE A 170 -6.46 0.87 -10.30
CA PHE A 170 -6.16 2.26 -10.04
C PHE A 170 -4.86 2.63 -10.77
N LEU A 171 -4.62 3.93 -10.92
CA LEU A 171 -3.35 4.49 -11.31
C LEU A 171 -2.77 5.22 -10.11
N GLN A 172 -1.48 5.06 -9.91
CA GLN A 172 -0.71 5.87 -8.98
C GLN A 172 0.07 6.91 -9.77
N ARG A 173 -0.07 8.17 -9.41
CA ARG A 173 0.61 9.30 -10.04
C ARG A 173 1.37 10.07 -8.98
N GLN A 174 2.65 10.32 -9.22
CA GLN A 174 3.42 11.26 -8.42
C GLN A 174 3.02 12.68 -8.82
N VAL A 175 2.66 13.48 -7.82
CA VAL A 175 2.29 14.88 -7.96
C VAL A 175 3.19 15.71 -7.05
N VAL A 176 3.55 16.91 -7.49
CA VAL A 176 4.28 17.85 -6.65
C VAL A 176 3.29 18.81 -6.02
N GLU A 177 3.35 18.86 -4.70
CA GLU A 177 2.62 19.81 -3.87
C GLU A 177 3.63 20.85 -3.39
N GLU A 178 3.35 22.13 -3.68
CA GLU A 178 4.04 23.22 -3.00
C GLU A 178 3.44 23.36 -1.61
N VAL A 179 4.25 23.05 -0.61
CA VAL A 179 3.88 23.19 0.81
C VAL A 179 4.69 24.33 1.38
N GLU A 180 4.00 25.36 1.87
CA GLU A 180 4.66 26.47 2.57
C GLU A 180 5.34 25.93 3.83
N ASN A 181 6.64 26.19 3.98
CA ASN A 181 7.34 25.83 5.20
C ASN A 181 7.14 26.94 6.24
N ASP A 182 6.14 26.75 7.10
CA ASP A 182 5.76 27.71 8.15
C ASP A 182 6.93 28.11 9.06
N GLU A 183 7.86 27.19 9.30
CA GLU A 183 9.06 27.47 10.12
C GLU A 183 10.02 28.41 9.39
N ILE A 184 10.29 28.13 8.11
CA ILE A 184 11.11 29.00 7.25
C ILE A 184 10.46 30.37 7.10
N LYS A 185 9.13 30.42 6.94
CA LYS A 185 8.37 31.66 6.83
C LYS A 185 8.51 32.54 8.07
N ARG A 186 8.22 31.98 9.25
CA ARG A 186 8.40 32.71 10.52
C ARG A 186 9.84 33.17 10.68
N LEU A 187 10.80 32.36 10.25
CA LEU A 187 12.20 32.69 10.42
C LEU A 187 12.65 33.86 9.53
N ILE A 188 12.25 33.85 8.25
CA ILE A 188 12.48 34.95 7.31
C ILE A 188 11.78 36.22 7.78
N GLU A 189 10.61 36.12 8.40
CA GLU A 189 9.90 37.26 8.99
C GLU A 189 10.56 37.79 10.27
N SER A 190 11.26 36.93 11.02
CA SER A 190 11.86 37.27 12.33
C SER A 190 13.31 37.73 12.28
N THR A 191 14.05 37.50 11.19
CA THR A 191 15.47 37.84 11.09
C THR A 191 15.78 38.61 9.81
N ASN A 192 16.55 39.70 9.94
CA ASN A 192 17.08 40.47 8.80
C ASN A 192 18.43 39.92 8.28
N ASP A 193 18.97 38.89 8.94
CA ASP A 193 20.25 38.27 8.58
C ASP A 193 20.02 37.05 7.67
N GLU A 194 20.37 37.21 6.39
CA GLU A 194 20.20 36.16 5.38
C GLU A 194 21.07 34.91 5.65
N GLN A 195 22.23 35.04 6.30
CA GLN A 195 23.09 33.90 6.64
C GLN A 195 22.51 33.10 7.81
N VAL A 196 21.91 33.78 8.79
CA VAL A 196 21.18 33.11 9.89
C VAL A 196 19.97 32.38 9.34
N ALA A 197 19.22 33.01 8.43
CA ALA A 197 18.06 32.38 7.79
C ALA A 197 18.46 31.17 6.93
N THR A 198 19.53 31.27 6.14
CA THR A 198 20.04 30.17 5.30
C THR A 198 20.44 28.94 6.13
N ARG A 199 21.21 29.14 7.22
CA ARG A 199 21.62 28.03 8.11
C ARG A 199 20.45 27.33 8.76
N ALA A 200 19.41 28.09 9.12
CA ALA A 200 18.22 27.51 9.72
C ALA A 200 17.31 26.80 8.71
N ILE A 201 17.26 27.25 7.44
CA ILE A 201 16.61 26.49 6.35
C ILE A 201 17.33 25.14 6.16
N ILE A 202 18.66 25.13 6.09
CA ILE A 202 19.44 23.89 5.99
C ILE A 202 19.13 22.96 7.16
N LYS A 203 19.04 23.50 8.38
CA LYS A 203 18.66 22.71 9.57
C LYS A 203 17.24 22.17 9.48
N SER A 204 16.29 22.94 8.95
CA SER A 204 14.91 22.47 8.71
C SER A 204 14.90 21.31 7.71
N TYR A 205 15.70 21.38 6.63
CA TYR A 205 15.87 20.29 5.68
C TYR A 205 16.47 19.04 6.31
N GLU A 206 17.47 19.17 7.17
CA GLU A 206 18.04 18.05 7.93
C GLU A 206 17.01 17.39 8.85
N GLN A 207 16.19 18.19 9.54
CA GLN A 207 15.11 17.66 10.36
C GLN A 207 14.06 16.93 9.50
N HIS A 208 13.66 17.50 8.37
CA HIS A 208 12.73 16.84 7.45
C HIS A 208 13.27 15.51 6.92
N LEU A 209 14.56 15.43 6.55
CA LEU A 209 15.19 14.17 6.15
C LEU A 209 15.14 13.13 7.28
N SER A 210 15.36 13.54 8.53
CA SER A 210 15.24 12.67 9.70
C SER A 210 13.80 12.17 9.91
N ASP A 211 12.81 13.07 9.87
CA ASP A 211 11.39 12.74 10.03
C ASP A 211 10.95 11.70 8.98
N TRP A 212 11.35 11.89 7.72
CA TRP A 212 11.01 10.97 6.63
C TRP A 212 11.65 9.60 6.78
N LYS A 213 12.89 9.54 7.28
CA LYS A 213 13.56 8.27 7.57
C LYS A 213 12.90 7.53 8.73
N GLU A 214 12.45 8.25 9.75
CA GLU A 214 11.68 7.67 10.86
C GLU A 214 10.35 7.08 10.37
N ILE A 215 9.65 7.80 9.49
CA ILE A 215 8.42 7.33 8.83
C ILE A 215 8.69 6.05 8.01
N GLU A 216 9.72 6.04 7.17
CA GLU A 216 10.10 4.88 6.34
C GLU A 216 10.39 3.64 7.21
N ASN A 217 11.16 3.83 8.28
CA ASN A 217 11.48 2.77 9.24
C ASN A 217 10.21 2.28 9.97
N ARG A 218 9.32 3.20 10.36
CA ARG A 218 8.11 2.84 11.10
C ARG A 218 7.14 2.03 10.23
N ILE A 219 6.98 2.41 8.96
CA ILE A 219 6.21 1.66 7.97
C ILE A 219 6.77 0.24 7.83
N MET A 220 8.10 0.10 7.72
CA MET A 220 8.78 -1.21 7.62
C MET A 220 8.46 -2.11 8.81
N VAL A 221 8.60 -1.57 10.03
CA VAL A 221 8.32 -2.31 11.29
C VAL A 221 6.85 -2.73 11.35
N ILE A 222 5.91 -1.85 11.00
CA ILE A 222 4.48 -2.18 10.98
C ILE A 222 4.20 -3.30 9.96
N CYS A 223 4.77 -3.23 8.75
CA CYS A 223 4.62 -4.27 7.73
C CYS A 223 5.18 -5.62 8.21
N ALA A 224 6.33 -5.63 8.88
CA ALA A 224 6.92 -6.85 9.44
C ALA A 224 6.03 -7.47 10.52
N LYS A 225 5.51 -6.66 11.46
CA LYS A 225 4.58 -7.11 12.50
C LYS A 225 3.29 -7.68 11.91
N PHE A 226 2.76 -7.02 10.89
CA PHE A 226 1.61 -7.50 10.14
C PHE A 226 1.84 -8.89 9.54
N VAL A 227 2.95 -9.10 8.83
CA VAL A 227 3.27 -10.41 8.24
C VAL A 227 3.43 -11.49 9.32
N VAL A 228 4.10 -11.19 10.42
CA VAL A 228 4.27 -12.13 11.54
C VAL A 228 2.93 -12.45 12.22
N PHE A 229 2.08 -11.46 12.43
CA PHE A 229 0.71 -11.65 12.94
C PHE A 229 -0.09 -12.57 12.02
N PHE A 230 0.00 -12.38 10.69
CA PHE A 230 -0.66 -13.26 9.74
C PHE A 230 -0.14 -14.68 9.78
N ARG A 231 1.17 -14.88 9.76
CA ARG A 231 1.76 -16.22 9.82
C ARG A 231 1.37 -16.97 11.10
N SER A 232 1.16 -16.23 12.19
CA SER A 232 0.79 -16.80 13.49
C SER A 232 -0.69 -17.16 13.60
N ASN A 233 -1.56 -16.53 12.81
CA ASN A 233 -3.01 -16.67 12.96
C ASN A 233 -3.72 -17.22 11.70
N ALA A 234 -3.04 -17.31 10.56
CA ALA A 234 -3.62 -17.84 9.33
C ALA A 234 -3.52 -19.37 9.27
N ILE A 235 -4.61 -20.01 8.87
CA ILE A 235 -4.68 -21.46 8.62
C ILE A 235 -3.82 -21.86 7.41
N ALA A 236 -3.65 -20.96 6.44
CA ALA A 236 -2.85 -21.16 5.24
C ALA A 236 -1.61 -20.27 5.26
N ALA A 237 -0.53 -20.74 4.63
CA ALA A 237 0.70 -19.96 4.45
C ALA A 237 0.36 -18.61 3.80
N VAL A 238 0.62 -17.53 4.53
CA VAL A 238 0.48 -16.16 4.03
C VAL A 238 1.77 -15.78 3.33
N ASN A 239 1.64 -15.47 2.05
CA ASN A 239 2.74 -14.93 1.27
C ASN A 239 3.10 -13.53 1.76
N ASP A 240 4.39 -13.23 1.82
CA ASP A 240 4.86 -11.89 2.17
C ASP A 240 4.76 -11.00 0.93
N ALA A 241 3.59 -10.39 0.74
CA ALA A 241 3.33 -9.49 -0.38
C ALA A 241 4.25 -8.25 -0.37
N TYR A 242 4.79 -7.86 0.79
CA TYR A 242 5.72 -6.72 0.90
C TYR A 242 7.09 -7.11 0.36
N GLU A 243 7.58 -8.28 0.76
CA GLU A 243 8.82 -8.85 0.23
C GLU A 243 8.73 -9.08 -1.29
N GLU A 244 7.61 -9.63 -1.78
CA GLU A 244 7.40 -9.82 -3.23
C GLU A 244 7.41 -8.48 -3.99
N TYR A 245 6.76 -7.46 -3.43
CA TYR A 245 6.76 -6.13 -4.03
C TYR A 245 8.18 -5.55 -4.11
N LEU A 246 8.94 -5.59 -3.02
CA LEU A 246 10.31 -5.08 -2.99
C LEU A 246 11.21 -5.82 -3.99
N LYS A 247 11.08 -7.15 -4.09
CA LYS A 247 11.80 -7.94 -5.10
C LYS A 247 11.44 -7.54 -6.53
N ASP A 248 10.15 -7.32 -6.82
CA ASP A 248 9.75 -6.89 -8.17
C ASP A 248 10.18 -5.45 -8.46
N ALA A 249 10.18 -4.57 -7.46
CA ALA A 249 10.71 -3.22 -7.58
C ALA A 249 12.22 -3.23 -7.90
N ILE A 250 13.01 -4.00 -7.17
CA ILE A 250 14.43 -4.22 -7.44
C ILE A 250 14.60 -4.73 -8.86
N LYS A 251 13.88 -5.79 -9.25
CA LYS A 251 13.97 -6.36 -10.60
C LYS A 251 13.66 -5.33 -11.69
N ILE A 252 12.61 -4.52 -11.52
CA ILE A 252 12.24 -3.48 -12.48
C ILE A 252 13.35 -2.42 -12.56
N GLU A 253 13.92 -2.01 -11.44
CA GLU A 253 14.98 -1.00 -11.39
C GLU A 253 16.30 -1.54 -11.94
N THR A 254 16.71 -2.77 -11.56
CA THR A 254 17.91 -3.45 -12.09
C THR A 254 17.83 -3.63 -13.59
N GLU A 255 16.69 -4.04 -14.13
CA GLU A 255 16.51 -4.16 -15.60
C GLU A 255 16.74 -2.81 -16.29
N ARG A 256 16.44 -1.70 -15.61
CA ARG A 256 16.56 -0.33 -16.17
C ARG A 256 17.87 0.37 -15.86
N SER A 257 18.58 -0.07 -14.84
CA SER A 257 19.83 0.52 -14.42
C SER A 257 20.80 0.54 -15.59
N ASP A 258 21.38 1.71 -15.85
CA ASP A 258 22.49 1.82 -16.78
C ASP A 258 23.77 1.56 -15.99
N PRO A 259 24.57 0.52 -16.32
CA PRO A 259 25.84 0.26 -15.65
C PRO A 259 26.82 1.44 -15.72
N ALA A 260 26.64 2.36 -16.67
CA ALA A 260 27.43 3.57 -16.81
C ALA A 260 26.92 4.77 -15.99
N ASP A 261 25.72 4.68 -15.38
CA ASP A 261 25.15 5.73 -14.53
C ASP A 261 25.19 5.31 -13.04
N PRO A 262 26.14 5.85 -12.25
CA PRO A 262 26.25 5.56 -10.82
C PRO A 262 24.98 5.89 -10.01
N ALA A 263 24.16 6.85 -10.46
CA ALA A 263 22.93 7.21 -9.76
C ALA A 263 21.87 6.10 -9.89
N SER A 264 21.81 5.44 -11.05
CA SER A 264 20.89 4.32 -11.29
C SER A 264 21.29 3.08 -10.47
N ALA A 265 22.59 2.78 -10.37
CA ALA A 265 23.12 1.72 -9.53
C ALA A 265 22.84 1.96 -8.04
N ALA A 266 23.06 3.19 -7.55
CA ALA A 266 22.81 3.55 -6.15
C ALA A 266 21.35 3.33 -5.72
N LYS A 267 20.39 3.50 -6.64
CA LYS A 267 18.97 3.26 -6.37
C LYS A 267 18.65 1.77 -6.21
N VAL A 268 19.29 0.92 -7.00
CA VAL A 268 19.19 -0.55 -6.84
C VAL A 268 19.77 -0.97 -5.49
N ASP A 269 20.98 -0.51 -5.17
CA ASP A 269 21.66 -0.82 -3.90
C ASP A 269 20.81 -0.40 -2.68
N GLN A 270 20.18 0.77 -2.75
CA GLN A 270 19.30 1.26 -1.69
C GLN A 270 18.07 0.37 -1.48
N LEU A 271 17.42 -0.08 -2.57
CA LEU A 271 16.27 -0.98 -2.49
C LEU A 271 16.67 -2.37 -1.97
N GLU A 272 17.83 -2.88 -2.37
CA GLU A 272 18.37 -4.15 -1.87
C GLU A 272 18.66 -4.07 -0.36
N LYS A 273 19.29 -2.98 0.08
CA LYS A 273 19.53 -2.74 1.51
C LYS A 273 18.22 -2.65 2.29
N TYR A 274 17.23 -1.94 1.77
CA TYR A 274 15.92 -1.83 2.42
C TYR A 274 15.21 -3.19 2.53
N LEU A 275 15.34 -4.05 1.50
CA LEU A 275 14.83 -5.42 1.54
C LEU A 275 15.55 -6.27 2.60
N GLU A 276 16.86 -6.11 2.77
CA GLU A 276 17.63 -6.79 3.80
C GLU A 276 17.19 -6.36 5.21
N ASP A 277 17.07 -5.06 5.44
CA ASP A 277 16.61 -4.48 6.71
C ASP A 277 15.20 -4.97 7.04
N TYR A 278 14.30 -5.00 6.06
CA TYR A 278 12.95 -5.55 6.22
C TYR A 278 12.95 -7.03 6.64
N LYS A 279 13.76 -7.87 5.97
CA LYS A 279 13.85 -9.30 6.32
C LYS A 279 14.34 -9.52 7.74
N ARG A 280 15.36 -8.76 8.15
CA ARG A 280 15.89 -8.79 9.52
C ARG A 280 14.85 -8.39 10.54
N GLU A 281 14.02 -7.40 10.22
CA GLU A 281 12.93 -6.98 11.08
C GLU A 281 11.86 -8.09 11.19
N VAL A 282 11.48 -8.74 10.08
CA VAL A 282 10.57 -9.90 10.10
C VAL A 282 11.11 -11.03 10.98
N GLU A 283 12.41 -11.33 10.89
CA GLU A 283 13.06 -12.32 11.76
C GLU A 283 13.00 -11.92 13.23
N THR A 284 13.32 -10.65 13.54
CA THR A 284 13.26 -10.09 14.89
C THR A 284 11.86 -10.21 15.48
N GLN A 285 10.83 -9.83 14.72
CA GLN A 285 9.44 -9.95 15.15
C GLN A 285 9.01 -11.42 15.32
N THR A 286 9.51 -12.33 14.47
CA THR A 286 9.26 -13.78 14.60
C THR A 286 9.87 -14.34 15.88
N MET A 287 11.08 -13.90 16.25
CA MET A 287 11.73 -14.28 17.50
C MET A 287 10.96 -13.74 18.73
N ASN A 288 10.45 -12.51 18.66
CA ASN A 288 9.60 -11.93 19.72
C ASN A 288 8.34 -12.77 19.97
N VAL A 289 7.69 -13.26 18.91
CA VAL A 289 6.54 -14.17 19.05
C VAL A 289 6.93 -15.48 19.71
N SER A 290 8.10 -16.02 19.36
CA SER A 290 8.63 -17.26 19.94
C SER A 290 8.99 -17.12 21.42
N SER A 291 9.35 -15.92 21.88
CA SER A 291 9.63 -15.60 23.28
C SER A 291 8.39 -15.22 24.10
N GLY A 292 7.19 -15.28 23.50
CA GLY A 292 5.90 -15.11 24.18
C GLY A 292 5.26 -13.74 23.97
N TYR A 293 5.87 -12.81 23.23
CA TYR A 293 5.24 -11.54 22.86
C TYR A 293 4.24 -11.75 21.71
N LYS A 294 2.94 -11.63 21.98
CA LYS A 294 1.91 -11.79 20.95
C LYS A 294 1.37 -10.44 20.51
N THR A 295 1.49 -10.17 19.22
CA THR A 295 0.69 -9.11 18.57
C THR A 295 -0.78 -9.54 18.58
N THR A 296 -1.64 -8.69 19.13
CA THR A 296 -3.08 -8.91 19.28
C THR A 296 -3.86 -8.27 18.12
N ALA A 297 -5.14 -8.55 18.00
CA ALA A 297 -6.01 -7.87 17.03
C ALA A 297 -6.11 -6.36 17.31
N ASP A 298 -6.12 -5.95 18.58
CA ASP A 298 -6.14 -4.53 18.96
C ASP A 298 -4.85 -3.82 18.54
N ASP A 299 -3.68 -4.47 18.67
CA ASP A 299 -2.41 -3.92 18.18
C ASP A 299 -2.45 -3.69 16.65
N ILE A 300 -3.16 -4.54 15.91
CA ILE A 300 -3.32 -4.41 14.47
C ILE A 300 -4.19 -3.19 14.12
N ASP A 301 -5.31 -3.01 14.81
CA ASP A 301 -6.17 -1.85 14.62
C ASP A 301 -5.46 -0.54 15.00
N ASP A 302 -4.64 -0.58 16.05
CA ASP A 302 -3.81 0.55 16.47
C ASP A 302 -2.73 0.89 15.43
N MET A 303 -2.02 -0.10 14.90
CA MET A 303 -1.04 0.11 13.82
C MET A 303 -1.70 0.59 12.52
N LYS A 304 -2.91 0.11 12.21
CA LYS A 304 -3.70 0.63 11.08
C LYS A 304 -4.03 2.11 11.28
N ARG A 305 -4.51 2.49 12.47
CA ARG A 305 -4.82 3.88 12.80
C ARG A 305 -3.56 4.75 12.73
N GLU A 306 -2.46 4.26 13.27
CA GLU A 306 -1.16 4.91 13.20
C GLU A 306 -0.74 5.19 11.74
N LEU A 307 -0.84 4.20 10.85
CA LEU A 307 -0.55 4.39 9.42
C LEU A 307 -1.44 5.48 8.78
N MET A 308 -2.73 5.53 9.12
CA MET A 308 -3.67 6.51 8.57
C MET A 308 -3.49 7.93 9.11
N GLU A 309 -2.94 8.06 10.32
CA GLU A 309 -2.69 9.34 10.99
C GLU A 309 -1.23 9.79 10.84
N MET A 310 -0.38 8.96 10.23
CA MET A 310 1.05 9.21 10.09
C MET A 310 1.31 10.52 9.35
N LYS A 311 2.22 11.32 9.92
CA LYS A 311 2.67 12.59 9.34
C LYS A 311 3.05 12.36 7.87
N PHE A 312 2.63 13.26 6.99
CA PHE A 312 2.97 13.30 5.56
C PHE A 312 2.34 12.24 4.65
N VAL A 313 2.16 11.00 5.12
CA VAL A 313 1.73 9.86 4.30
C VAL A 313 0.33 9.34 4.64
N GLY A 314 -0.19 9.64 5.83
CA GLY A 314 -1.46 9.09 6.31
C GLY A 314 -2.67 9.44 5.46
N SER A 315 -2.75 10.67 4.96
CA SER A 315 -3.83 11.09 4.04
C SER A 315 -3.80 10.33 2.71
N GLN A 316 -2.61 10.02 2.20
CA GLN A 316 -2.41 9.26 0.96
C GLN A 316 -2.83 7.80 1.16
N LEU A 317 -2.44 7.20 2.28
CA LEU A 317 -2.84 5.84 2.69
C LEU A 317 -4.35 5.73 2.83
N LYS A 318 -4.99 6.71 3.50
CA LYS A 318 -6.43 6.74 3.69
C LYS A 318 -7.17 6.80 2.36
N ARG A 319 -6.76 7.70 1.45
CA ARG A 319 -7.35 7.82 0.11
C ARG A 319 -7.20 6.54 -0.71
N PHE A 320 -6.07 5.86 -0.58
CA PHE A 320 -5.84 4.59 -1.27
C PHE A 320 -6.79 3.49 -0.79
N VAL A 321 -6.92 3.31 0.53
CA VAL A 321 -7.85 2.32 1.09
C VAL A 321 -9.29 2.63 0.67
N GLU A 322 -9.70 3.90 0.71
CA GLU A 322 -11.02 4.32 0.22
C GLU A 322 -11.26 3.99 -1.27
N VAL A 323 -10.22 4.12 -2.12
CA VAL A 323 -10.29 3.76 -3.54
C VAL A 323 -10.40 2.24 -3.70
N MET A 324 -9.62 1.47 -2.94
CA MET A 324 -9.65 0.01 -2.97
C MET A 324 -11.02 -0.52 -2.54
N ASP A 325 -11.56 -0.04 -1.42
CA ASP A 325 -12.88 -0.41 -0.92
C ASP A 325 -14.00 -0.13 -1.95
N LYS A 326 -13.96 1.04 -2.59
CA LYS A 326 -14.92 1.37 -3.67
C LYS A 326 -14.77 0.46 -4.88
N SER A 327 -13.53 0.10 -5.22
CA SER A 327 -13.24 -0.79 -6.35
C SER A 327 -13.69 -2.24 -6.07
N GLU A 328 -13.63 -2.70 -4.83
CA GLU A 328 -14.14 -4.02 -4.42
C GLU A 328 -15.67 -4.04 -4.50
N ARG A 329 -16.34 -3.08 -3.87
CA ARG A 329 -17.83 -2.96 -3.85
C ARG A 329 -18.46 -2.84 -5.24
N THR A 330 -17.78 -2.21 -6.19
CA THR A 330 -18.27 -2.09 -7.58
C THR A 330 -18.09 -3.36 -8.41
N ASN A 331 -17.32 -4.33 -7.91
CA ASN A 331 -17.06 -5.62 -8.56
C ASN A 331 -17.61 -6.82 -7.78
N GLU A 332 -18.24 -6.58 -6.63
CA GLU A 332 -18.94 -7.58 -5.82
C GLU A 332 -20.17 -8.15 -6.56
N ARG A 333 -20.41 -9.44 -6.32
CA ARG A 333 -21.58 -10.15 -6.85
C ARG A 333 -22.85 -9.58 -6.21
N PRO A 334 -23.98 -9.50 -6.92
CA PRO A 334 -25.27 -9.46 -6.25
C PRO A 334 -25.44 -10.78 -5.48
N GLY A 335 -25.13 -10.79 -4.18
CA GLY A 335 -25.29 -11.96 -3.29
C GLY A 335 -24.30 -12.11 -2.14
N GLU A 336 -23.17 -11.38 -2.11
CA GLU A 336 -22.30 -11.36 -0.91
C GLU A 336 -22.81 -10.29 0.05
N GLN A 337 -23.46 -10.71 1.14
CA GLN A 337 -23.83 -9.82 2.23
C GLN A 337 -22.60 -9.59 3.11
N HIS A 338 -21.92 -8.46 2.92
CA HIS A 338 -21.00 -7.95 3.93
C HIS A 338 -21.85 -7.53 5.14
N PHE A 339 -21.58 -8.13 6.31
CA PHE A 339 -22.14 -7.61 7.54
C PHE A 339 -21.48 -6.26 7.82
N PRO A 340 -22.25 -5.16 7.96
CA PRO A 340 -21.69 -3.85 8.20
C PRO A 340 -20.88 -3.86 9.49
N SER A 341 -19.76 -3.15 9.51
CA SER A 341 -19.00 -2.96 10.74
C SER A 341 -19.87 -2.26 11.81
N PRO A 342 -19.57 -2.41 13.11
CA PRO A 342 -20.28 -1.68 14.16
C PRO A 342 -20.31 -0.15 13.94
N GLU A 343 -19.28 0.39 13.27
CA GLU A 343 -19.19 1.81 12.89
C GLU A 343 -20.12 2.14 11.72
N GLU A 344 -20.24 1.27 10.73
CA GLU A 344 -21.17 1.39 9.60
C GLU A 344 -22.63 1.26 10.06
N GLU A 345 -22.91 0.38 11.03
CA GLU A 345 -24.23 0.32 11.68
C GLU A 345 -24.56 1.60 12.46
N ALA A 346 -23.58 2.17 13.16
CA ALA A 346 -23.76 3.41 13.91
C ALA A 346 -24.02 4.62 12.99
N GLN A 347 -23.38 4.65 11.82
CA GLN A 347 -23.62 5.68 10.79
C GLN A 347 -24.97 5.47 10.08
N SER A 348 -25.36 4.24 9.76
CA SER A 348 -26.65 3.90 9.16
C SER A 348 -27.84 4.26 10.08
N LYS A 349 -27.68 4.05 11.40
CA LYS A 349 -28.66 4.45 12.43
C LYS A 349 -28.76 5.98 12.61
N LYS A 350 -27.71 6.74 12.27
CA LYS A 350 -27.75 8.22 12.27
C LYS A 350 -28.46 8.77 11.02
N THR A 351 -28.25 8.17 9.85
CA THR A 351 -28.93 8.60 8.60
C THR A 351 -30.41 8.24 8.58
N THR A 352 -30.82 7.13 9.19
CA THR A 352 -32.24 6.72 9.25
C THR A 352 -33.09 7.52 10.24
N LYS A 353 -32.48 8.26 11.19
CA LYS A 353 -33.20 9.18 12.08
C LYS A 353 -33.47 10.57 11.48
N ALA A 354 -32.91 10.90 10.31
CA ALA A 354 -33.04 12.23 9.69
C ALA A 354 -34.01 12.29 8.49
N GLY A 355 -34.61 11.18 8.06
CA GLY A 355 -35.46 11.11 6.87
C GLY A 355 -36.75 10.35 7.11
N GLY A 356 -37.74 10.99 7.72
CA GLY A 356 -39.09 10.47 7.82
C GLY A 356 -39.84 10.52 6.49
N SER A 357 -40.66 9.48 6.28
CA SER A 357 -41.75 9.32 5.28
C SER A 357 -41.37 8.80 3.89
N GLY A 358 -41.90 7.62 3.53
CA GLY A 358 -41.91 7.14 2.14
C GLY A 358 -41.95 5.62 1.94
N LEU A 359 -43.08 4.99 2.27
CA LEU A 359 -43.66 3.77 1.65
C LEU A 359 -42.75 2.86 0.78
N TYR A 360 -42.46 1.63 1.22
CA TYR A 360 -42.39 0.48 0.29
C TYR A 360 -43.02 -0.79 0.88
N LYS A 361 -43.92 -1.36 0.07
CA LYS A 361 -44.80 -2.50 0.31
C LYS A 361 -44.02 -3.80 0.50
N ILE A 362 -44.42 -4.56 1.52
CA ILE A 362 -44.09 -5.97 1.71
C ILE A 362 -44.88 -6.79 0.68
N LEU A 363 -44.20 -7.48 -0.25
CA LEU A 363 -44.79 -8.59 -1.00
C LEU A 363 -44.40 -9.90 -0.32
N ARG A 364 -45.41 -10.49 0.34
CA ARG A 364 -45.41 -11.89 0.79
C ARG A 364 -45.45 -12.81 -0.43
N PHE A 365 -44.63 -13.85 -0.43
CA PHE A 365 -44.92 -15.07 -1.19
C PHE A 365 -44.94 -16.26 -0.22
N PHE A 366 -46.14 -16.79 0.00
CA PHE A 366 -46.42 -18.15 0.43
C PHE A 366 -47.35 -18.74 -0.64
N ARG A 367 -46.84 -19.67 -1.44
CA ARG A 367 -47.43 -20.99 -1.71
C ARG A 367 -46.55 -21.77 -2.66
#